data_AF-F0FWC3-F1
#
_entry.id   AF-F0FWC3-F1
#
_cell.length_a   1.000
_cell.length_b   1.000
_cell.length_c   1.000
_cell.angle_alpha   90.00
_cell.angle_beta   90.00
_cell.angle_gamma   90.00
#
_symmetry.space_group_name_H-M   'P 1'
#
loop_
_entity.id
_entity.type
_entity.pdbx_description
1 polymer ?
#
loop_
_entity_poly.entity_id
_entity_poly.type
_entity_poly.pdbx_seq_one_letter_code
_entity_poly.pdbx_strand_id
1 'polypeptide(L)'
;MANRHCLRETGFWLDQVKQKYACKSDGELSRLLGVTKAAVSLQKAGRHEMSIKQAVKVAELLHVNPMAVICGVMYHQDPAEAEFWLSVYEQTVRENDRRQYFSDSA
;
A
#
# COMPACT_ATOMS: atom_id res chain seq x y z
N MET A 1 19.72 -1.10 13.03
CA MET A 1 19.24 -0.38 11.83
C MET A 1 18.00 -1.11 11.36
N ALA A 2 16.81 -0.54 11.55
CA ALA A 2 15.56 -1.14 11.11
C ALA A 2 15.61 -1.40 9.61
N ASN A 3 15.09 -2.56 9.18
CA ASN A 3 15.17 -3.03 7.81
C ASN A 3 14.28 -2.12 6.93
N ARG A 4 14.87 -1.04 6.38
CA ARG A 4 14.22 -0.02 5.54
C ARG A 4 13.55 -0.57 4.27
N HIS A 5 13.66 -1.87 4.02
CA HIS A 5 13.10 -2.59 2.87
C HIS A 5 11.71 -3.20 3.12
N CYS A 6 11.13 -3.04 4.31
CA CYS A 6 9.80 -3.60 4.62
C CYS A 6 8.64 -2.76 4.08
N LEU A 7 8.80 -1.45 3.98
CA LEU A 7 7.80 -0.54 3.44
C LEU A 7 7.85 -0.55 1.90
N ARG A 8 6.66 -0.55 1.29
CA ARG A 8 6.48 -0.64 -0.15
C ARG A 8 5.91 0.66 -0.68
N GLU A 9 6.52 1.16 -1.74
CA GLU A 9 6.12 2.37 -2.45
C GLU A 9 4.82 2.18 -3.25
N THR A 10 4.22 3.30 -3.68
CA THR A 10 2.97 3.29 -4.44
C THR A 10 3.02 2.38 -5.67
N GLY A 11 4.11 2.40 -6.44
CA GLY A 11 4.25 1.61 -7.67
C GLY A 11 4.09 0.10 -7.43
N PHE A 12 4.71 -0.41 -6.37
CA PHE A 12 4.59 -1.81 -5.97
C PHE A 12 3.13 -2.21 -5.72
N TRP A 13 2.41 -1.41 -4.93
CA TRP A 13 1.02 -1.70 -4.59
C TRP A 13 0.08 -1.68 -5.80
N LEU A 14 0.31 -0.74 -6.72
CA LEU A 14 -0.43 -0.68 -7.99
C LEU A 14 -0.17 -1.92 -8.85
N ASP A 15 1.06 -2.40 -8.90
CA ASP A 15 1.41 -3.61 -9.64
C ASP A 15 0.80 -4.87 -9.00
N GLN A 16 0.76 -4.96 -7.67
CA GLN A 16 0.07 -6.06 -6.97
C GLN A 16 -1.43 -6.11 -7.32
N VAL A 17 -2.11 -4.96 -7.35
CA VAL A 17 -3.52 -4.91 -7.76
C VAL A 17 -3.66 -5.31 -9.22
N LYS A 18 -2.80 -4.78 -10.10
CA LYS A 18 -2.81 -5.10 -11.52
C LYS A 18 -2.67 -6.60 -11.77
N GLN A 19 -1.77 -7.26 -11.03
CA GLN A 19 -1.56 -8.70 -11.10
C GLN A 19 -2.76 -9.48 -10.55
N LYS A 20 -3.25 -9.17 -9.34
CA LYS A 20 -4.37 -9.88 -8.69
C LYS A 20 -5.64 -9.87 -9.55
N TYR A 21 -5.91 -8.77 -10.24
CA TYR A 21 -7.11 -8.59 -11.06
C TYR A 21 -6.85 -8.76 -12.57
N ALA A 22 -5.67 -9.25 -12.96
CA ALA A 22 -5.28 -9.50 -14.35
C ALA A 22 -5.56 -8.31 -15.29
N CYS A 23 -5.36 -7.08 -14.80
CA CYS A 23 -5.61 -5.86 -15.57
C CYS A 23 -4.63 -5.75 -16.74
N LYS A 24 -5.14 -5.72 -17.97
CA LYS A 24 -4.38 -5.66 -19.22
C LYS A 24 -3.81 -4.28 -19.51
N SER A 25 -4.34 -3.24 -18.85
CA SER A 25 -3.89 -1.86 -19.05
C SER A 25 -4.02 -1.03 -17.78
N ASP A 26 -3.28 0.08 -17.74
CA ASP A 26 -3.39 1.04 -16.63
C ASP A 26 -4.75 1.74 -16.61
N GLY A 27 -5.48 1.75 -17.74
CA GLY A 27 -6.86 2.23 -17.80
C GLY A 27 -7.87 1.28 -17.14
N GLU A 28 -7.62 -0.03 -17.18
CA GLU A 28 -8.42 -1.00 -16.38
C GLU A 28 -8.13 -0.84 -14.90
N LEU A 29 -6.84 -0.70 -14.53
CA LEU A 29 -6.42 -0.45 -13.16
C LEU A 29 -7.03 0.86 -12.61
N SER A 30 -7.02 1.94 -13.39
CA SER A 30 -7.55 3.22 -12.96
C SER A 30 -9.06 3.16 -12.69
N ARG A 31 -9.82 2.43 -13.51
CA ARG A 31 -11.26 2.19 -13.29
C ARG A 31 -11.51 1.41 -12.01
N LEU A 32 -10.73 0.36 -11.75
CA LEU A 32 -10.84 -0.44 -10.54
C LEU A 32 -10.58 0.38 -9.27
N LEU A 33 -9.60 1.29 -9.34
CA LEU A 33 -9.22 2.17 -8.23
C LEU A 33 -10.06 3.44 -8.12
N GLY A 34 -10.92 3.73 -9.11
CA GLY A 34 -11.73 4.95 -9.15
C GLY A 34 -10.90 6.24 -9.34
N VAL A 35 -9.78 6.15 -10.07
CA VAL A 35 -8.88 7.27 -10.36
C VAL A 35 -8.68 7.47 -11.86
N THR A 36 -8.02 8.56 -12.25
CA THR A 36 -7.69 8.80 -13.67
C THR A 36 -6.50 7.95 -14.11
N LYS A 37 -6.46 7.61 -15.40
CA LYS A 37 -5.29 6.93 -16.00
C LYS A 37 -4.00 7.77 -15.85
N ALA A 38 -4.11 9.10 -15.93
CA ALA A 38 -2.98 10.00 -15.73
C ALA A 38 -2.40 9.90 -14.31
N ALA A 39 -3.26 9.80 -13.28
CA ALA A 39 -2.83 9.60 -11.90
C ALA A 39 -2.02 8.29 -11.75
N VAL A 40 -2.55 7.17 -12.28
CA VAL A 40 -1.83 5.88 -12.29
C VAL A 40 -0.49 5.98 -13.00
N SER A 41 -0.44 6.67 -14.15
CA SER A 41 0.80 6.84 -14.91
C SER A 41 1.86 7.61 -14.10
N LEU A 42 1.49 8.72 -13.47
CA LEU A 42 2.40 9.52 -12.65
C LEU A 42 2.89 8.73 -11.43
N GLN A 43 1.99 7.97 -10.81
CA GLN A 43 2.27 7.13 -9.66
C GLN A 43 3.25 6.00 -9.99
N LYS A 44 3.04 5.29 -11.09
CA LYS A 44 3.96 4.25 -11.57
C LYS A 44 5.33 4.78 -11.98
N ALA A 45 5.41 6.03 -12.40
CA ALA A 45 6.66 6.70 -12.71
C ALA A 45 7.39 7.24 -11.47
N GLY A 46 6.88 6.99 -10.25
CA GLY A 46 7.44 7.50 -9.00
C GLY A 46 7.37 9.03 -8.89
N ARG A 47 6.49 9.68 -9.66
CA ARG A 47 6.34 11.14 -9.66
C ARG A 47 5.33 11.63 -8.64
N HIS A 48 4.48 10.74 -8.15
CA HIS A 48 3.47 11.07 -7.15
C HIS A 48 3.09 9.83 -6.35
N GLU A 49 3.02 9.94 -5.02
CA GLU A 49 2.40 8.90 -4.20
C GLU A 49 0.87 8.86 -4.37
N MET A 50 0.25 7.71 -4.07
CA MET A 50 -1.21 7.61 -4.04
C MET A 50 -1.81 8.32 -2.82
N SER A 51 -3.06 8.76 -2.90
CA SER A 51 -3.75 9.31 -1.74
C SER A 51 -4.04 8.23 -0.68
N ILE A 52 -4.23 8.62 0.59
CA ILE A 52 -4.68 7.70 1.65
C ILE A 52 -5.98 6.98 1.28
N LYS A 53 -6.94 7.68 0.66
CA LYS A 53 -8.19 7.07 0.17
C LYS A 53 -7.92 5.96 -0.85
N GLN A 54 -6.97 6.19 -1.75
CA GLN A 54 -6.54 5.18 -2.72
C GLN A 54 -5.78 4.03 -2.04
N ALA A 55 -4.93 4.31 -1.05
CA ALA A 55 -4.21 3.29 -0.28
C ALA A 55 -5.16 2.33 0.45
N VAL A 56 -6.20 2.86 1.08
CA VAL A 56 -7.27 2.04 1.69
C VAL A 56 -7.95 1.19 0.63
N LYS A 57 -8.28 1.77 -0.54
CA LYS A 57 -8.92 1.01 -1.63
C LYS A 57 -8.03 -0.12 -2.16
N VAL A 58 -6.74 0.13 -2.30
CA VAL A 58 -5.76 -0.89 -2.69
C VAL A 58 -5.71 -2.01 -1.64
N ALA A 59 -5.69 -1.65 -0.36
CA ALA A 59 -5.68 -2.64 0.71
C ALA A 59 -6.93 -3.53 0.72
N GLU A 60 -8.12 -2.95 0.51
CA GLU A 60 -9.38 -3.69 0.36
C GLU A 60 -9.30 -4.69 -0.80
N LEU A 61 -8.86 -4.24 -1.97
CA LEU A 61 -8.72 -5.05 -3.17
C LEU A 61 -7.72 -6.18 -2.98
N LEU A 62 -6.64 -5.94 -2.22
CA LEU A 62 -5.62 -6.95 -1.95
C LEU A 62 -5.95 -7.86 -0.76
N HIS A 63 -6.93 -7.51 0.07
CA HIS A 63 -7.22 -8.15 1.37
C HIS A 63 -6.02 -8.13 2.32
N VAL A 64 -5.35 -6.98 2.40
CA VAL A 64 -4.24 -6.73 3.33
C VAL A 64 -4.63 -5.66 4.34
N ASN A 65 -3.87 -5.55 5.43
CA ASN A 65 -4.10 -4.51 6.42
C ASN A 65 -3.92 -3.11 5.78
N PRO A 66 -4.92 -2.20 5.85
CA PRO A 66 -4.83 -0.88 5.24
C PRO A 66 -3.70 -0.02 5.79
N MET A 67 -3.36 -0.16 7.07
CA MET A 67 -2.25 0.57 7.67
C MET A 67 -0.90 0.18 7.08
N ALA A 68 -0.73 -1.07 6.61
CA ALA A 68 0.49 -1.49 5.94
C ALA A 68 0.72 -0.74 4.62
N VAL A 69 -0.35 -0.47 3.86
CA VAL A 69 -0.29 0.29 2.61
C VAL A 69 -0.10 1.77 2.90
N ILE A 70 -0.88 2.34 3.83
CA ILE A 70 -0.82 3.75 4.22
C ILE A 70 0.59 4.13 4.71
N CYS A 71 1.18 3.32 5.60
CA CYS A 71 2.52 3.61 6.11
C CYS A 71 3.56 3.61 4.98
N GLY A 72 3.44 2.69 4.01
CA GLY A 72 4.32 2.66 2.84
C GLY A 72 4.24 3.95 2.03
N VAL A 73 3.03 4.34 1.66
CA VAL A 73 2.75 5.58 0.92
C VAL A 73 3.30 6.80 1.64
N MET A 74 2.97 6.96 2.94
CA MET A 74 3.37 8.13 3.71
C MET A 74 4.87 8.19 3.97
N TYR A 75 5.51 7.04 4.20
CA TYR A 75 6.97 6.94 4.34
C TYR A 75 7.72 7.47 3.13
N HIS A 76 7.22 7.20 1.92
CA HIS A 76 7.83 7.67 0.67
C HIS A 76 7.40 9.09 0.27
N GLN A 77 6.29 9.58 0.81
CA GLN A 77 5.75 10.91 0.49
C GLN A 77 6.52 12.03 1.18
N ASP A 78 6.81 11.89 2.48
CA ASP A 78 7.46 12.94 3.27
C ASP A 78 8.65 12.40 4.06
N PRO A 79 9.90 12.71 3.64
CA PRO A 79 11.10 12.29 4.35
C PRO A 79 11.17 12.78 5.81
N ALA A 80 10.52 13.89 6.15
CA ALA A 80 10.53 14.42 7.52
C ALA A 80 9.71 13.55 8.48
N GLU A 81 8.70 12.84 7.97
CA GLU A 81 7.83 11.95 8.75
C GLU A 81 8.17 10.46 8.58
N ALA A 82 9.16 10.11 7.75
CA ALA A 82 9.45 8.73 7.39
C ALA A 82 9.67 7.81 8.61
N GLU A 83 10.47 8.23 9.59
CA GLU A 83 10.73 7.44 10.81
C GLU A 83 9.46 7.24 11.66
N PHE A 84 8.55 8.22 11.67
CA PHE A 84 7.26 8.08 12.34
C PHE A 84 6.43 6.98 11.66
N TRP A 85 6.28 7.03 10.33
CA TRP A 85 5.50 6.04 9.59
C TRP A 85 6.10 4.63 9.64
N LEU A 86 7.43 4.51 9.72
CA LEU A 86 8.09 3.23 9.99
C LEU A 86 7.71 2.67 11.36
N SER A 87 7.71 3.50 12.41
CA SER A 87 7.33 3.06 13.75
C SER A 87 5.86 2.59 13.83
N VAL A 88 4.96 3.21 13.06
CA VAL A 88 3.54 2.81 12.98
C VAL A 88 3.39 1.48 12.23
N TYR A 89 4.16 1.29 11.15
CA TYR A 89 4.17 0.03 10.41
C TYR A 89 4.64 -1.14 11.28
N GLU A 90 5.72 -0.98 12.03
CA GLU A 90 6.25 -2.02 12.91
C GLU A 90 5.22 -2.45 13.98
N GLN A 91 4.42 -1.51 14.50
CA GLN A 91 3.33 -1.83 15.42
C GLN A 91 2.21 -2.61 14.72
N THR A 92 1.85 -2.20 13.51
CA THR A 92 0.80 -2.84 12.70
C THR A 92 1.13 -4.30 12.38
N VAL A 93 2.39 -4.60 12.00
CA VAL A 93 2.83 -5.97 11.71
C VAL A 93 2.74 -6.85 12.96
N ARG A 94 3.21 -6.35 14.11
CA ARG A 94 3.13 -7.10 15.39
C ARG A 94 1.70 -7.45 15.78
N GLU A 95 0.74 -6.57 15.48
CA GLU A 95 -0.68 -6.84 15.76
C GLU A 95 -1.30 -7.86 14.81
N ASN A 96 -0.92 -7.85 13.53
CA ASN A 96 -1.40 -8.84 12.56
C ASN A 96 -0.94 -10.25 12.93
N ASP A 97 0.32 -10.40 13.32
CA ASP A 97 0.86 -11.68 13.79
C ASP A 97 0.07 -12.18 15.01
N ARG A 98 -0.23 -11.30 15.97
CA ARG A 98 -1.02 -11.66 17.16
C ARG A 98 -2.44 -12.11 16.82
N ARG A 99 -3.13 -11.47 15.87
CA ARG A 99 -4.51 -11.86 15.49
C ARG A 99 -4.57 -13.22 14.82
N GLN A 100 -3.55 -13.57 14.03
CA GLN A 100 -3.47 -14.87 13.36
C GLN A 100 -3.40 -16.04 14.36
N TYR A 101 -2.80 -15.85 15.54
CA TYR A 101 -2.78 -16.88 16.59
C TYR A 101 -4.11 -17.09 17.33
N PHE A 102 -5.00 -16.08 17.36
CA PHE A 102 -6.28 -16.20 18.07
C PHE A 102 -7.42 -16.74 17.18
N SER A 103 -7.28 -16.72 15.85
CA SER A 103 -8.25 -17.35 14.93
C SER A 103 -8.07 -18.87 14.80
N ASP A 104 -6.87 -19.38 15.07
CA ASP A 104 -6.53 -20.81 14.92
C ASP A 104 -6.75 -21.61 16.22
N SER A 105 -7.32 -20.97 17.25
CA SER A 105 -7.61 -21.57 18.56
C SER A 105 -9.12 -21.80 18.83
N ALA A 106 -9.96 -21.71 17.79
CA ALA A 106 -11.41 -21.93 17.84
C ALA A 106 -11.82 -23.03 16.86
#